data_AF-A0A8H6IPJ7-F1
#
_entry.id   AF-A0A8H6IPJ7-F1
#
_cell.length_a   1.000
_cell.length_b   1.000
_cell.length_c   1.000
_cell.angle_alpha   90.00
_cell.angle_beta   90.00
_cell.angle_gamma   90.00
#
_symmetry.space_group_name_H-M   'P 1'
#
loop_
_entity.id
_entity.type
_entity.pdbx_description
1 polymer ?
#
loop_
_entity_poly.entity_id
_entity_poly.type
_entity_poly.pdbx_seq_one_letter_code
_entity_poly.pdbx_strand_id
1 'polypeptide(L)'
;MAYSGGIDYISPLFGGVDWEDLQSPWSSNLGAFDDGLRTVGREDNVELIGDARSYISPDTSDGQGEIILDCPGGCQPSVTKAVAIGIPKGEAPLKYRMHYLLIIAESAARDRDGSRIYERVGAGLLPERFISGEGVRVKIQ
;
A
#
# COMPACT_ATOMS: atom_id res chain seq x y z
N MET A 1 16.17 -1.95 24.55
CA MET A 1 16.13 -1.53 23.14
C MET A 1 14.66 -1.29 22.80
N ALA A 2 14.22 -0.04 22.85
CA ALA A 2 12.85 0.33 22.51
C ALA A 2 12.89 0.95 21.11
N TYR A 3 12.35 0.24 20.12
CA TYR A 3 12.25 0.75 18.76
C TYR A 3 11.03 1.67 18.69
N SER A 4 11.16 2.90 19.19
CA SER A 4 10.13 3.94 19.12
C SER A 4 10.21 4.69 17.78
N GLY A 5 10.00 3.97 16.68
CA GLY A 5 10.19 4.53 15.34
C GLY A 5 9.50 3.70 14.26
N GLY A 6 8.18 3.83 14.18
CA GLY A 6 7.36 3.26 13.11
C GLY A 6 5.89 3.53 13.41
N ILE A 7 5.38 4.62 12.84
CA ILE A 7 4.09 5.25 13.16
C ILE A 7 2.91 4.26 13.02
N ASP A 8 2.04 4.22 14.03
CA ASP A 8 0.72 3.58 13.95
C ASP A 8 -0.19 4.42 13.04
N TYR A 9 -0.05 4.26 11.72
CA TYR A 9 -0.82 5.06 10.75
C TYR A 9 -2.27 4.61 10.63
N ILE A 10 -2.49 3.30 10.71
CA ILE A 10 -3.80 2.66 10.58
C ILE A 10 -3.86 1.54 11.61
N SER A 11 -4.94 1.51 12.40
CA SER A 11 -5.17 0.50 13.43
C SER A 11 -6.35 -0.39 13.02
N PRO A 12 -6.15 -1.35 12.08
CA PRO A 12 -7.19 -2.30 11.75
C PRO A 12 -7.52 -3.20 12.95
N LEU A 13 -8.79 -3.55 13.11
CA LEU A 13 -9.20 -4.51 14.13
C LEU A 13 -8.63 -5.88 13.81
N PHE A 14 -8.03 -6.53 14.81
CA PHE A 14 -7.48 -7.88 14.64
C PHE A 14 -8.56 -8.85 14.16
N GLY A 15 -8.27 -9.58 13.07
CA GLY A 15 -9.22 -10.51 12.43
C GLY A 15 -10.40 -9.85 11.70
N GLY A 16 -10.50 -8.52 11.74
CA GLY A 16 -11.60 -7.72 11.19
C GLY A 16 -11.33 -7.13 9.80
N VAL A 17 -10.30 -7.61 9.09
CA VAL A 17 -9.95 -7.14 7.76
C VAL A 17 -9.90 -8.33 6.80
N ASP A 18 -10.52 -8.15 5.64
CA ASP A 18 -10.31 -8.97 4.46
C ASP A 18 -9.17 -8.33 3.68
N TRP A 19 -8.01 -9.00 3.66
CA TRP A 19 -6.81 -8.51 2.99
C TRP A 19 -6.91 -8.73 1.48
N GLU A 20 -6.47 -7.74 0.71
CA GLU A 20 -6.37 -7.85 -0.75
C GLU A 20 -5.19 -8.77 -1.14
N ASP A 21 -5.27 -9.37 -2.33
CA ASP A 21 -4.22 -10.24 -2.86
C ASP A 21 -3.02 -9.42 -3.34
N LEU A 22 -2.19 -9.00 -2.39
CA LEU A 22 -0.91 -8.34 -2.63
C LEU A 22 0.19 -9.39 -2.77
N GLN A 23 1.00 -9.27 -3.81
CA GLN A 23 2.16 -10.12 -3.94
C GLN A 23 3.25 -9.62 -2.98
N SER A 24 3.43 -10.38 -1.90
CA SER A 24 4.38 -10.10 -0.84
C SER A 24 5.82 -10.19 -1.36
N PRO A 25 6.75 -9.36 -0.84
CA PRO A 25 8.17 -9.52 -1.08
C PRO A 25 8.72 -10.90 -0.67
N TRP A 26 8.01 -11.62 0.22
CA TRP A 26 8.36 -12.96 0.68
C TRP A 26 7.51 -14.06 0.04
N SER A 27 6.64 -13.72 -0.92
CA SER A 27 5.98 -14.72 -1.75
C SER A 27 7.00 -15.25 -2.76
N SER A 28 7.89 -16.13 -2.29
CA SER A 28 8.59 -17.03 -3.19
C SER A 28 7.53 -17.78 -3.97
N ASN A 29 7.60 -17.77 -5.32
CA ASN A 29 6.84 -18.69 -6.15
C ASN A 29 7.08 -20.11 -5.61
N LEU A 30 6.16 -20.59 -4.75
CA LEU A 30 6.14 -21.95 -4.21
C LEU A 30 5.61 -22.86 -5.32
N GLY A 31 6.34 -22.86 -6.42
CA GLY A 31 6.17 -23.69 -7.59
C GLY A 31 7.49 -24.40 -7.82
N ALA A 32 7.60 -25.57 -7.20
CA ALA A 32 8.57 -26.62 -7.46
C ALA A 32 9.92 -26.56 -6.71
N PHE A 33 10.07 -27.60 -5.87
CA PHE A 33 11.30 -28.20 -5.35
C PHE A 33 11.96 -27.62 -4.10
N ASP A 34 11.74 -28.40 -3.04
CA ASP A 34 12.80 -29.03 -2.24
C ASP A 34 13.37 -28.25 -1.05
N ASP A 35 13.67 -29.08 -0.06
CA ASP A 35 14.20 -28.87 1.26
C ASP A 35 15.28 -27.77 1.37
N GLY A 36 15.20 -27.00 2.46
CA GLY A 36 16.27 -26.12 2.89
C GLY A 36 15.91 -24.65 2.92
N LEU A 37 15.77 -24.12 4.14
CA LEU A 37 16.10 -22.76 4.54
C LEU A 37 17.16 -22.14 3.61
N ARG A 38 16.72 -21.35 2.64
CA ARG A 38 17.57 -20.43 1.88
C ARG A 38 17.19 -19.00 2.22
N THR A 39 17.59 -18.58 3.43
CA THR A 39 18.12 -17.23 3.63
C THR A 39 19.41 -17.11 2.79
N VAL A 40 19.25 -17.01 1.47
CA VAL A 40 20.36 -16.74 0.56
C VAL A 40 20.20 -15.29 0.15
N GLY A 41 21.13 -14.46 0.61
CA GLY A 41 21.32 -13.08 0.19
C GLY A 41 21.65 -13.02 -1.29
N ARG A 42 20.63 -13.17 -2.12
CA ARG A 42 20.59 -12.58 -3.43
C ARG A 42 20.06 -11.16 -3.21
N GLU A 43 20.61 -10.19 -3.92
CA GLU A 43 20.05 -8.85 -4.05
C GLU A 43 18.69 -8.91 -4.78
N ASP A 44 17.79 -9.79 -4.34
CA ASP A 44 16.44 -9.89 -4.83
C ASP A 44 15.71 -8.71 -4.20
N ASN A 45 15.45 -7.68 -5.02
CA ASN A 45 14.74 -6.48 -4.64
C ASN A 45 13.46 -6.88 -3.86
N VAL A 46 13.41 -6.51 -2.58
CA VAL A 46 12.26 -6.74 -1.71
C VAL A 46 11.15 -5.80 -2.19
N GLU A 47 10.33 -6.29 -3.12
CA GLU A 47 9.30 -5.50 -3.81
C GLU A 47 7.90 -5.98 -3.40
N LEU A 48 7.05 -5.04 -2.98
CA LEU A 48 5.61 -5.28 -2.85
C LEU A 48 4.95 -4.95 -4.18
N ILE A 49 4.12 -5.85 -4.71
CA ILE A 49 3.40 -5.60 -5.97
C ILE A 49 1.90 -5.53 -5.69
N GLY A 50 1.26 -4.47 -6.16
CA GLY A 50 -0.17 -4.24 -6.00
C GLY A 50 -0.76 -3.31 -7.05
N ASP A 51 -2.09 -3.19 -7.05
CA ASP A 51 -2.82 -2.35 -8.00
C ASP A 51 -2.95 -0.92 -7.48
N ALA A 52 -2.22 -0.01 -8.11
CA ALA A 52 -2.29 1.41 -7.80
C ALA A 52 -3.41 2.10 -8.58
N ARG A 53 -4.27 2.80 -7.84
CA ARG A 53 -5.40 3.58 -8.37
C ARG A 53 -5.25 5.05 -8.02
N SER A 54 -5.94 5.90 -8.77
CA SER A 54 -6.05 7.31 -8.43
C SER A 54 -7.06 7.46 -7.28
N TYR A 55 -6.87 8.46 -6.44
CA TYR A 55 -7.80 8.77 -5.36
C TYR A 55 -7.99 10.27 -5.24
N ILE A 56 -9.12 10.66 -4.67
CA ILE A 56 -9.42 12.03 -4.29
C ILE A 56 -9.22 12.10 -2.78
N SER A 57 -8.32 12.99 -2.34
CA SER A 57 -8.17 13.25 -0.91
C SER A 57 -9.50 13.78 -0.38
N PRO A 58 -10.07 13.20 0.69
CA PRO A 58 -11.29 13.73 1.28
C PRO A 58 -10.97 15.11 1.85
N ASP A 59 -11.85 16.08 1.60
CA ASP A 59 -11.79 17.34 2.33
C ASP A 59 -12.01 17.03 3.81
N THR A 60 -11.18 17.61 4.67
CA THR A 60 -11.21 17.38 6.13
C THR A 60 -12.58 17.66 6.75
N SER A 61 -13.43 18.43 6.06
CA SER A 61 -14.78 18.79 6.48
C SER A 61 -15.81 17.66 6.37
N ASP A 62 -15.59 16.67 5.49
CA ASP A 62 -16.57 15.60 5.26
C ASP A 62 -16.46 14.47 6.30
N GLY A 63 -15.30 14.34 6.97
CA GLY A 63 -15.05 13.34 8.01
C GLY A 63 -15.12 11.87 7.53
N GLN A 64 -15.16 11.63 6.21
CA GLN A 64 -15.38 10.29 5.64
C GLN A 64 -14.10 9.60 5.20
N GLY A 65 -12.97 9.83 5.87
CA GLY A 65 -11.70 9.18 5.55
C GLY A 65 -10.51 9.95 6.11
N GLU A 66 -9.36 9.30 6.15
CA GLU A 66 -8.12 9.86 6.68
C GLU A 66 -6.94 9.41 5.84
N ILE A 67 -6.04 10.33 5.52
CA ILE A 67 -4.77 10.05 4.87
C ILE A 67 -3.67 10.72 5.67
N ILE A 68 -2.70 9.93 6.09
CA ILE A 68 -1.54 10.39 6.84
C ILE A 68 -0.31 10.15 5.96
N LEU A 69 0.41 11.23 5.65
CA LEU A 69 1.64 11.18 4.86
C LEU A 69 2.85 11.05 5.79
N ASP A 70 3.87 10.32 5.35
CA ASP A 70 5.11 10.04 6.10
C ASP A 70 5.95 11.29 6.33
N CYS A 71 5.77 12.33 5.52
CA CYS A 71 6.47 13.61 5.61
C CYS A 71 5.55 14.73 6.10
N PRO A 72 5.46 15.00 7.41
CA PRO A 72 4.74 16.15 7.94
C PRO A 72 5.49 17.45 7.57
N GLY A 73 5.20 18.02 6.41
CA GLY A 73 5.48 19.43 6.10
C GLY A 73 6.58 19.79 5.08
N GLY A 74 6.98 18.93 4.12
CA GLY A 74 8.07 19.34 3.21
C GLY A 74 8.19 18.71 1.83
N CYS A 75 7.62 17.53 1.58
CA CYS A 75 7.66 16.92 0.26
C CYS A 75 6.30 16.30 0.01
N GLN A 76 5.34 17.09 -0.49
CA GLN A 76 4.17 16.49 -1.14
C GLN A 76 4.64 16.03 -2.52
N PRO A 77 4.65 14.72 -2.79
CA PRO A 77 4.86 14.26 -4.15
C PRO A 77 3.76 14.87 -5.02
N SER A 78 4.14 15.42 -6.17
CA SER A 78 3.18 16.11 -7.05
C SER A 78 2.06 15.20 -7.54
N VAL A 79 2.29 13.88 -7.56
CA VAL A 79 1.32 12.87 -7.93
C VAL A 79 1.47 11.65 -7.03
N THR A 80 0.46 11.39 -6.21
CA THR A 80 0.35 10.17 -5.41
C THR A 80 -0.70 9.23 -5.97
N LYS A 81 -0.57 7.94 -5.66
CA LYS A 81 -1.56 6.90 -5.94
C LYS A 81 -1.87 6.12 -4.67
N ALA A 82 -3.00 5.43 -4.66
CA ALA A 82 -3.43 4.57 -3.57
C ALA A 82 -3.41 3.11 -4.00
N VAL A 83 -2.89 2.24 -3.14
CA VAL A 83 -2.94 0.78 -3.30
C VAL A 83 -3.83 0.25 -2.19
N ALA A 84 -4.93 -0.40 -2.55
CA ALA A 84 -5.80 -1.04 -1.56
C ALA A 84 -5.10 -2.29 -1.00
N ILE A 85 -5.00 -2.35 0.32
CA ILE A 85 -4.38 -3.48 1.01
C ILE A 85 -5.40 -4.37 1.70
N GLY A 86 -6.60 -3.86 1.93
CA GLY A 86 -7.66 -4.61 2.56
C GLY A 86 -8.89 -3.77 2.82
N ILE A 87 -9.92 -4.45 3.27
CA ILE A 87 -11.24 -3.89 3.53
C ILE A 87 -11.73 -4.39 4.89
N PRO A 88 -12.33 -3.56 5.76
CA PRO A 88 -12.96 -4.06 6.97
C PRO A 88 -14.01 -5.13 6.65
N LYS A 89 -14.00 -6.21 7.41
CA LYS A 89 -15.03 -7.24 7.38
C LYS A 89 -16.36 -6.64 7.81
N GLY A 90 -17.41 -7.00 7.09
CA GLY A 90 -18.78 -6.57 7.38
C GLY A 90 -19.52 -6.17 6.11
N GLU A 91 -20.85 -6.17 6.22
CA GLU A 91 -21.74 -5.73 5.15
C GLU A 91 -21.90 -4.20 5.21
N ALA A 92 -20.97 -3.48 4.59
CA ALA A 92 -21.18 -2.07 4.25
C ALA A 92 -21.68 -1.97 2.81
N PRO A 93 -22.64 -1.08 2.49
CA PRO A 93 -22.99 -0.81 1.09
C PRO A 93 -21.73 -0.37 0.33
N LEU A 94 -21.55 -0.87 -0.90
CA LEU A 94 -20.30 -0.69 -1.68
C LEU A 94 -19.76 0.76 -1.69
N LYS A 95 -20.65 1.75 -1.76
CA LYS A 95 -20.28 3.18 -1.78
C LYS A 95 -19.64 3.69 -0.48
N TYR A 96 -19.94 3.06 0.65
CA TYR A 96 -19.43 3.38 1.98
C TYR A 96 -18.40 2.37 2.48
N ARG A 97 -18.07 1.39 1.65
CA ARG A 97 -17.07 0.38 1.98
C ARG A 97 -15.72 1.08 2.09
N MET A 98 -15.13 1.02 3.27
CA MET A 98 -13.84 1.63 3.57
C MET A 98 -12.72 0.72 3.08
N HIS A 99 -11.67 1.31 2.52
CA HIS A 99 -10.48 0.61 2.06
C HIS A 99 -9.29 1.09 2.87
N TYR A 100 -8.52 0.16 3.40
CA TYR A 100 -7.19 0.45 3.91
C TYR A 100 -6.26 0.63 2.72
N LEU A 101 -5.53 1.75 2.72
CA LEU A 101 -4.71 2.18 1.60
C LEU A 101 -3.26 2.40 2.02
N LEU A 102 -2.35 1.98 1.15
CA LEU A 102 -0.99 2.52 1.09
C LEU A 102 -0.97 3.68 0.08
N ILE A 103 -0.41 4.80 0.48
CA ILE A 103 -0.17 5.93 -0.42
C ILE A 103 1.25 5.84 -0.94
N ILE A 104 1.38 5.88 -2.25
CA ILE A 104 2.65 5.73 -2.95
C ILE A 104 2.91 6.92 -3.87
N ALA A 105 4.19 7.19 -4.11
CA ALA A 105 4.65 8.15 -5.11
C ALA A 105 5.69 7.51 -6.03
N GLU A 106 5.80 8.02 -7.26
CA GLU A 106 6.88 7.61 -8.16
C GLU A 106 8.21 8.09 -7.58
N SER A 107 9.14 7.16 -7.36
CA SER A 107 10.49 7.49 -6.90
C SER A 107 11.31 8.07 -8.07
N ALA A 108 12.34 8.86 -7.74
CA ALA A 108 13.32 9.28 -8.75
C ALA A 108 14.15 8.09 -9.29
N ALA A 109 14.20 7.00 -8.52
CA ALA A 109 14.87 5.76 -8.89
C ALA A 109 14.09 4.99 -9.96
N ARG A 110 14.83 4.24 -10.78
CA ARG A 110 14.27 3.26 -11.72
C ARG A 110 14.87 1.89 -11.45
N ASP A 111 14.09 0.87 -11.75
CA ASP A 111 14.54 -0.51 -11.66
C ASP A 111 15.62 -0.80 -12.72
N ARG A 112 16.35 -1.91 -12.56
CA ARG A 112 17.39 -2.37 -13.50
C ARG A 112 16.86 -2.50 -14.94
N ASP A 113 15.57 -2.82 -15.08
CA ASP A 113 14.88 -2.91 -16.37
C ASP A 113 14.37 -1.56 -16.91
N GLY A 114 14.69 -0.45 -16.22
CA GLY A 114 14.21 0.90 -16.56
C GLY A 114 12.75 1.18 -16.16
N SER A 115 12.12 0.24 -15.45
CA SER A 115 10.75 0.35 -14.95
C SER A 115 10.63 1.39 -13.83
N ARG A 116 9.44 2.00 -13.71
CA ARG A 116 9.14 2.95 -12.63
C ARG A 116 9.04 2.21 -11.30
N ILE A 117 9.73 2.72 -10.29
CA ILE A 117 9.62 2.27 -8.91
C ILE A 117 8.75 3.26 -8.15
N TYR A 118 7.90 2.74 -7.27
CA TYR A 118 7.11 3.54 -6.36
C TYR A 118 7.61 3.35 -4.94
N GLU A 119 7.55 4.42 -4.14
CA GLU A 119 7.90 4.40 -2.73
C GLU A 119 6.68 4.71 -1.88
N ARG A 120 6.60 4.12 -0.69
CA ARG A 120 5.55 4.45 0.27
C ARG A 120 5.77 5.86 0.81
N VAL A 121 4.74 6.68 0.74
CA VAL A 121 4.74 8.06 1.24
C VAL A 121 3.61 8.33 2.24
N GLY A 122 2.81 7.32 2.58
CA GLY A 122 1.76 7.43 3.58
C GLY A 122 0.85 6.21 3.62
N ALA A 123 -0.18 6.30 4.45
CA ALA A 123 -1.25 5.32 4.54
C ALA A 123 -2.58 6.01 4.92
N GLY A 124 -3.69 5.33 4.72
CA GLY A 124 -4.99 5.90 5.03
C GLY A 124 -6.16 4.95 4.93
N LEU A 125 -7.34 5.50 5.17
CA LEU A 125 -8.64 4.85 5.04
C LEU A 125 -9.55 5.73 4.19
N LEU A 126 -10.02 5.21 3.05
CA LEU A 126 -10.98 5.93 2.20
C LEU A 126 -12.15 5.03 1.78
N PRO A 127 -13.37 5.58 1.66
CA PRO A 127 -14.47 4.90 1.02
C PRO A 127 -14.19 4.67 -0.48
N GLU A 128 -14.72 3.59 -1.04
CA GLU A 128 -14.55 3.22 -2.46
C GLU A 128 -14.89 4.37 -3.41
N ARG A 129 -15.87 5.21 -3.07
CA ARG A 129 -16.27 6.35 -3.90
C ARG A 129 -15.18 7.42 -4.10
N PHE A 130 -14.16 7.44 -3.24
CA PHE A 130 -13.01 8.35 -3.36
C PHE A 130 -11.85 7.72 -4.15
N ILE A 131 -11.96 6.44 -4.51
CA ILE A 131 -10.99 5.71 -5.31
C ILE A 131 -11.53 5.64 -6.73
N SER A 132 -10.67 5.90 -7.72
CA SER A 132 -11.10 5.97 -9.13
C SER A 132 -10.03 5.49 -10.09
N GLY A 133 -10.48 5.11 -11.29
CA GLY A 133 -9.63 4.62 -12.37
C GLY A 133 -9.34 3.12 -12.30
N GLU A 134 -8.79 2.62 -13.41
CA GLU A 134 -8.31 1.25 -13.51
C GLU A 134 -7.02 1.09 -12.70
N GLY A 135 -6.88 -0.05 -12.02
CA GLY A 135 -5.67 -0.38 -11.28
C GLY A 135 -4.50 -0.60 -12.23
N VAL A 136 -3.39 0.06 -11.95
CA VAL A 136 -2.12 -0.20 -12.63
C VAL A 136 -1.25 -1.01 -11.68
N ARG A 137 -0.82 -2.19 -12.10
CA ARG A 137 0.08 -3.02 -11.30
C ARG A 137 1.45 -2.36 -11.19
N VAL A 138 1.87 -2.06 -9.97
CA VAL A 138 3.11 -1.34 -9.68
C VAL A 138 4.00 -2.12 -8.72
N LYS A 139 5.31 -1.86 -8.81
CA LYS A 139 6.31 -2.31 -7.85
C LYS A 139 6.54 -1.20 -6.82
N ILE A 140 6.48 -1.57 -5.55
CA ILE A 140 6.63 -0.68 -4.40
C ILE A 140 7.87 -1.15 -3.62
N GLN A 141 8.80 -0.23 -3.38
CA GLN A 141 10.06 -0.46 -2.64
C GLN A 141 10.15 0.46 -1.42
#